data_AF-A0A1M5H2Z8-F1
#
_entry.id   AF-A0A1M5H2Z8-F1
#
_cell.length_a   1.000
_cell.length_b   1.000
_cell.length_c   1.000
_cell.angle_alpha   90.00
_cell.angle_beta   90.00
_cell.angle_gamma   90.00
#
_symmetry.space_group_name_H-M   'P 1'
#
loop_
_entity.id
_entity.type
_entity.pdbx_description
1 polymer ?
#
loop_
_entity_poly.entity_id
_entity_poly.type
_entity_poly.pdbx_seq_one_letter_code
_entity_poly.pdbx_strand_id
1 'polypeptide(L)'
;MIGRIALVASMVVAPCWLAGGRVGAQDVPGIEICTVEKTMERRTSCLQSNVDFLQKTVTKLAGEHQQKLDAAKAQIEALKATVASLQKTVDDLQASQKKAAEEQKKKAEPPAVAKDAPAAAKDGTK
;
A
#
# COMPACT_ATOMS: atom_id res chain seq x y z
N MET A 1 -14.81 -12.70 -6.12
CA MET A 1 -13.59 -11.89 -5.89
C MET A 1 -13.75 -10.87 -4.77
N ILE A 2 -14.93 -10.25 -4.63
CA ILE A 2 -15.26 -9.26 -3.57
C ILE A 2 -15.07 -9.82 -2.14
N GLY A 3 -15.46 -11.07 -1.88
CA GLY A 3 -15.28 -11.70 -0.55
C GLY A 3 -13.81 -11.93 -0.15
N ARG A 4 -12.91 -12.13 -1.12
CA ARG A 4 -11.46 -12.25 -0.85
C ARG A 4 -10.85 -10.90 -0.50
N ILE A 5 -11.32 -9.83 -1.14
CA ILE A 5 -10.87 -8.45 -0.86
C ILE A 5 -11.32 -8.01 0.53
N ALA A 6 -12.56 -8.32 0.92
CA ALA A 6 -13.09 -8.00 2.25
C ALA A 6 -12.32 -8.71 3.38
N LEU A 7 -11.92 -9.97 3.16
CA LEU A 7 -11.18 -10.76 4.15
C LEU A 7 -9.74 -10.23 4.33
N VAL A 8 -9.07 -9.84 3.24
CA VAL A 8 -7.73 -9.24 3.29
C VAL A 8 -7.76 -7.85 3.93
N ALA A 9 -8.76 -7.03 3.61
CA ALA A 9 -8.93 -5.71 4.23
C ALA A 9 -9.13 -5.80 5.74
N SER A 10 -9.87 -6.80 6.22
CA SER A 10 -10.12 -7.01 7.66
C SER A 10 -8.86 -7.45 8.42
N MET A 11 -8.00 -8.28 7.82
CA MET A 11 -6.74 -8.73 8.44
C MET A 11 -5.69 -7.61 8.58
N VAL A 12 -5.70 -6.60 7.71
CA VAL A 12 -4.73 -5.47 7.75
C VAL A 12 -5.19 -4.34 8.69
N VAL A 13 -6.51 -4.14 8.82
CA VAL A 13 -7.05 -3.03 9.64
C VAL A 13 -7.16 -3.40 11.12
N ALA A 14 -7.42 -4.67 11.45
CA ALA A 14 -7.57 -5.13 12.83
C ALA A 14 -6.33 -4.92 13.75
N PRO A 15 -5.07 -5.08 13.29
CA PRO A 15 -3.89 -4.88 14.14
C PRO A 15 -3.66 -3.41 14.52
N CYS A 16 -4.07 -2.45 13.70
CA CYS A 16 -3.88 -1.01 13.96
C CYS A 16 -4.69 -0.51 15.16
N TRP A 17 -5.83 -1.14 15.47
CA TRP A 17 -6.70 -0.74 16.58
C TRP A 17 -6.30 -1.35 17.92
N LEU A 18 -5.57 -2.46 17.91
CA LEU A 18 -5.10 -3.15 19.12
C LEU A 18 -3.74 -2.65 19.62
N ALA A 19 -3.06 -1.80 18.86
CA ALA A 19 -1.82 -1.13 19.26
C ALA A 19 -2.06 0.14 20.10
N GLY A 20 -3.08 0.13 20.97
CA GLY A 20 -3.23 1.12 22.03
C GLY A 20 -2.00 1.03 22.94
N GLY A 21 -1.00 1.86 22.65
CA GLY A 21 0.27 1.86 23.35
C GLY A 21 0.05 1.97 24.84
N ARG A 22 0.72 1.10 25.61
CA ARG A 22 0.86 1.30 27.05
C ARG A 22 1.49 2.68 27.24
N VAL A 23 0.70 3.66 27.67
CA VAL A 23 1.22 4.91 28.21
C VAL A 23 1.79 4.56 29.58
N GLY A 24 3.00 3.99 29.58
CA GLY A 24 3.85 4.12 30.74
C GLY A 24 4.13 5.61 30.92
N ALA A 25 4.18 6.07 32.16
CA ALA A 25 4.75 7.39 32.42
C ALA A 25 6.13 7.44 31.73
N GLN A 26 6.36 8.45 30.90
CA GLN A 26 7.69 8.68 30.35
C GLN A 26 8.54 9.15 31.52
N ASP A 27 9.45 8.29 31.94
CA ASP A 27 10.37 8.61 33.02
C ASP A 27 11.15 9.86 32.61
N VAL A 28 11.15 10.85 33.50
CA VAL A 28 11.86 12.10 33.30
C VAL A 28 13.28 11.88 33.84
N PRO A 29 14.30 11.72 32.97
CA PRO A 29 15.59 11.24 33.43
C PRO A 29 16.19 12.18 34.48
N GLY A 30 16.55 11.67 35.66
CA GLY A 30 17.16 12.46 36.73
C GLY A 30 16.17 13.22 37.62
N ILE A 31 14.85 13.04 37.44
CA ILE A 31 13.84 13.63 38.34
C ILE A 31 13.96 13.06 39.76
N GLU A 32 14.36 11.79 39.86
CA GLU A 32 14.69 11.09 41.09
C GLU A 32 15.86 11.75 41.85
N ILE A 33 16.81 12.36 41.14
CA ILE A 33 17.92 13.08 41.78
C ILE A 33 17.44 14.45 42.25
N CYS A 34 16.66 15.17 41.42
CA CYS A 34 16.15 16.50 41.77
C CYS A 34 15.15 16.47 42.93
N THR A 35 14.43 15.36 43.14
CA THR A 35 13.41 15.23 44.21
C THR A 35 14.00 14.83 45.57
N VAL A 36 15.18 14.23 45.60
CA VAL A 36 15.90 13.85 46.83
C VAL A 36 16.70 15.02 47.40
N GLU A 37 16.94 16.07 46.59
CA GLU A 37 17.66 17.27 46.99
C GLU A 37 16.89 18.11 48.03
N LYS A 38 17.53 18.37 49.17
CA LYS A 38 16.90 19.06 50.31
C LYS A 38 17.09 20.58 50.30
N THR A 39 18.11 21.07 49.61
CA THR A 39 18.36 22.51 49.50
C THR A 39 17.51 23.10 48.37
N MET A 40 16.75 24.16 48.67
CA MET A 40 15.79 24.72 47.71
C MET A 40 16.48 25.33 46.48
N GLU A 41 17.65 25.96 46.61
CA GLU A 41 18.41 26.44 45.45
C GLU A 41 18.86 25.31 44.52
N ARG A 42 19.45 24.22 45.07
CA ARG A 42 19.89 23.07 44.25
C ARG A 42 18.72 22.39 43.58
N ARG A 43 17.62 22.15 44.31
CA ARG A 43 16.40 21.53 43.77
C ARG A 43 15.85 22.33 42.58
N THR A 44 15.79 23.65 42.71
CA THR A 44 15.32 24.53 41.63
C THR A 44 16.25 24.47 40.43
N SER A 45 17.57 24.54 40.63
CA SER A 45 18.55 24.45 39.55
C SER A 45 18.53 23.10 38.81
N CYS A 46 18.35 22.00 39.55
CA CYS A 46 18.24 20.65 38.99
C CYS A 46 16.99 20.53 38.11
N LEU A 47 15.83 20.94 38.64
CA LEU A 47 14.57 20.93 37.89
C LEU A 47 14.63 21.81 36.64
N GLN A 48 15.25 22.99 36.72
CA GLN A 48 15.43 23.87 35.57
C GLN A 48 16.23 23.19 34.45
N SER A 49 17.39 22.59 34.79
CA SER A 49 18.20 21.87 33.81
C SER A 49 17.47 20.68 33.19
N ASN A 50 16.57 20.04 33.95
CA ASN A 50 15.75 18.95 33.49
C ASN A 50 14.68 19.41 32.48
N VAL A 51 14.02 20.54 32.78
CA VAL A 51 13.07 21.18 31.85
C VAL A 51 13.78 21.58 30.56
N ASP A 52 14.96 22.19 30.63
CA ASP A 52 15.75 22.54 29.43
C ASP A 52 16.10 21.31 28.59
N PHE A 53 16.49 20.20 29.24
CA PHE A 53 16.78 18.93 28.56
C PHE A 53 15.52 18.36 27.89
N LEU A 54 14.40 18.30 28.60
CA LEU A 54 13.12 17.83 28.06
C LEU A 54 12.68 18.68 26.88
N GLN A 55 12.76 20.01 26.99
CA GLN A 55 12.33 20.92 25.94
C GLN A 55 13.17 20.79 24.66
N LYS A 56 14.49 20.64 24.81
CA LYS A 56 15.38 20.29 23.70
C LYS A 56 15.04 18.93 23.08
N THR A 57 14.77 17.93 23.91
CA THR A 57 14.44 16.58 23.48
C THR A 57 13.11 16.54 22.71
N VAL A 58 12.07 17.17 23.24
CA VAL A 58 10.76 17.31 22.57
C VAL A 58 10.91 18.02 21.23
N THR A 59 11.68 19.10 21.17
CA THR A 59 11.92 19.84 19.91
C THR A 59 12.63 18.96 18.89
N LYS A 60 13.66 18.21 19.32
CA LYS A 60 14.38 17.26 18.46
C LYS A 60 13.46 16.15 17.93
N LEU A 61 12.72 15.49 18.81
CA LEU A 61 11.76 14.44 18.46
C LEU A 61 10.70 14.96 17.48
N ALA A 62 10.14 16.15 17.74
CA ALA A 62 9.17 16.78 16.84
C ALA A 62 9.75 17.00 15.44
N GLY A 63 10.99 17.50 15.35
CA GLY A 63 11.70 17.67 14.08
C GLY A 63 11.94 16.35 13.35
N GLU A 64 12.44 15.32 14.04
CA GLU A 64 12.66 13.99 13.47
C GLU A 64 11.36 13.34 12.98
N HIS A 65 10.26 13.52 13.73
CA HIS A 65 8.95 13.02 13.31
C HIS A 65 8.41 13.77 12.10
N GLN A 66 8.55 15.09 12.01
CA GLN A 66 8.17 15.83 10.81
C GLN A 66 8.96 15.37 9.59
N GLN A 67 10.29 15.20 9.72
CA GLN A 67 11.12 14.68 8.64
C GLN A 67 10.67 13.29 8.17
N LYS A 68 10.32 12.39 9.09
CA LYS A 68 9.77 11.07 8.75
C LYS A 68 8.43 11.18 8.02
N LEU A 69 7.55 12.09 8.45
CA LEU A 69 6.27 12.32 7.79
C LEU A 69 6.46 12.85 6.37
N ASP A 70 7.39 13.78 6.16
CA ASP A 70 7.63 14.36 4.84
C ASP A 70 8.31 13.35 3.90
N ALA A 71 9.23 12.54 4.40
CA ALA A 71 9.79 11.41 3.65
C ALA A 71 8.70 10.39 3.26
N ALA A 72 7.79 10.06 4.17
CA ALA A 72 6.68 9.16 3.88
C ALA A 72 5.71 9.74 2.85
N LYS A 73 5.39 11.05 2.92
CA LYS A 73 4.59 11.73 1.89
C LYS A 73 5.24 11.65 0.52
N ALA A 74 6.55 11.89 0.44
CA ALA A 74 7.28 11.77 -0.83
C ALA A 74 7.23 10.35 -1.40
N GLN A 75 7.35 9.32 -0.56
CA GLN A 75 7.18 7.92 -0.98
C GLN A 75 5.77 7.63 -1.47
N ILE A 76 4.75 8.18 -0.81
CA ILE A 76 3.35 8.05 -1.25
C ILE A 76 3.15 8.65 -2.63
N GLU A 77 3.70 9.84 -2.91
CA GLU A 77 3.59 10.46 -4.24
C GLU A 77 4.31 9.64 -5.33
N ALA A 78 5.50 9.11 -5.03
CA ALA A 78 6.22 8.22 -5.94
C ALA A 78 5.43 6.92 -6.24
N LEU A 79 4.83 6.31 -5.21
CA LEU A 79 3.98 5.13 -5.35
C LEU A 79 2.72 5.43 -6.15
N LYS A 80 2.06 6.57 -5.92
CA LYS A 80 0.90 7.02 -6.72
C LYS A 80 1.24 7.14 -8.20
N ALA A 81 2.40 7.72 -8.53
CA ALA A 81 2.85 7.83 -9.92
C ALA A 81 3.09 6.46 -10.56
N THR A 82 3.65 5.52 -9.80
CA THR A 82 3.88 4.13 -10.25
C THR A 82 2.56 3.37 -10.44
N VAL A 83 1.58 3.57 -9.55
CA VAL A 83 0.23 3.01 -9.72
C VAL A 83 -0.44 3.57 -10.97
N ALA A 84 -0.31 4.87 -11.24
CA ALA A 84 -0.86 5.48 -12.44
C ALA A 84 -0.20 4.98 -13.74
N SER A 85 1.11 4.72 -13.73
CA SER A 85 1.79 4.13 -14.90
C SER A 85 1.38 2.67 -15.11
N LEU A 86 1.32 1.87 -14.05
CA LEU A 86 0.83 0.49 -14.10
C LEU A 86 -0.61 0.40 -14.60
N GLN A 87 -1.49 1.31 -14.17
CA GLN A 87 -2.87 1.36 -14.64
C GLN A 87 -2.93 1.55 -16.16
N LYS A 88 -2.14 2.47 -16.72
CA LYS A 88 -2.04 2.66 -18.18
C LYS A 88 -1.57 1.42 -18.91
N THR A 89 -0.53 0.74 -18.40
CA THR A 89 -0.05 -0.51 -19.00
C THR A 89 -1.11 -1.61 -18.98
N VAL A 90 -1.90 -1.70 -17.90
CA VAL A 90 -3.03 -2.66 -17.83
C VAL A 90 -4.09 -2.31 -18.87
N ASP A 91 -4.44 -1.03 -19.01
CA ASP A 91 -5.43 -0.58 -19.99
C ASP A 91 -4.97 -0.88 -21.44
N ASP A 92 -3.69 -0.62 -21.75
CA ASP A 92 -3.09 -0.91 -23.06
C ASP A 92 -3.04 -2.42 -23.37
N LEU A 93 -2.68 -3.25 -22.38
CA LEU A 93 -2.68 -4.71 -22.53
C LEU A 93 -4.09 -5.28 -22.70
N GLN A 94 -5.08 -4.75 -21.97
CA GLN A 94 -6.49 -5.14 -22.14
C GLN A 94 -7.01 -4.75 -23.52
N ALA A 95 -6.67 -3.55 -24.02
CA ALA A 95 -7.03 -3.13 -25.37
C ALA A 95 -6.39 -4.03 -26.43
N SER A 96 -5.12 -4.38 -26.27
CA SER A 96 -4.38 -5.25 -27.18
C SER A 96 -4.93 -6.68 -27.19
N GLN A 97 -5.28 -7.24 -26.03
CA GLN A 97 -5.95 -8.55 -25.93
C GLN A 97 -7.31 -8.55 -26.62
N LYS A 98 -8.13 -7.52 -26.43
CA LYS A 98 -9.43 -7.42 -27.10
C LYS A 98 -9.29 -7.41 -28.62
N LYS A 99 -8.34 -6.63 -29.15
CA LYS A 99 -8.03 -6.61 -30.59
C LYS A 99 -7.57 -7.98 -31.10
N ALA A 100 -6.64 -8.62 -30.40
CA ALA A 100 -6.16 -9.96 -30.76
C ALA A 100 -7.26 -11.02 -30.72
N ALA A 101 -8.18 -10.94 -29.75
CA ALA A 101 -9.32 -11.85 -29.64
C ALA A 101 -10.34 -11.65 -30.79
N GLU A 102 -10.56 -10.41 -31.23
CA GLU A 102 -11.41 -10.12 -32.40
C GLU A 102 -10.78 -10.58 -33.72
N GLU A 103 -9.46 -10.41 -33.89
CA GLU A 103 -8.76 -10.91 -35.09
C GLU A 103 -8.74 -12.44 -35.17
N GLN A 104 -8.61 -13.13 -34.03
CA GLN A 104 -8.71 -14.60 -33.98
C GLN A 104 -10.12 -15.10 -34.33
N LYS A 105 -11.18 -14.38 -33.94
CA LYS A 105 -12.55 -14.70 -34.36
C LYS A 105 -12.76 -14.51 -35.86
N LYS A 106 -12.16 -13.47 -36.47
CA LYS A 106 -12.23 -13.25 -37.93
C LYS A 106 -11.41 -14.26 -38.76
N LYS A 107 -10.35 -14.84 -38.20
CA LYS A 107 -9.56 -15.90 -38.86
C LYS A 107 -10.13 -17.31 -38.73
N ALA A 108 -11.17 -17.50 -37.91
CA ALA A 108 -11.83 -18.78 -37.71
C ALA A 108 -13.08 -18.98 -38.58
N GLU A 109 -13.43 -18.03 -39.47
CA GLU A 109 -14.37 -18.33 -40.56
C GLU A 109 -13.60 -19.04 -41.69
N PRO A 110 -13.85 -20.34 -41.93
CA PRO A 110 -13.26 -21.03 -43.08
C PRO A 110 -13.77 -20.39 -44.37
N PRO A 111 -12.96 -20.29 -45.44
CA PRO A 111 -13.50 -20.02 -46.76
C PRO A 111 -14.53 -21.11 -47.05
N ALA A 112 -15.80 -20.71 -47.18
CA ALA A 112 -16.85 -21.56 -47.69
C ALA A 112 -16.46 -21.97 -49.11
N VAL A 113 -15.79 -23.11 -49.23
CA VAL A 113 -15.60 -23.81 -50.49
C VAL A 113 -17.00 -24.23 -50.91
N ALA A 114 -17.55 -23.47 -51.86
CA ALA A 114 -18.71 -23.85 -52.63
C ALA A 114 -18.48 -25.24 -53.22
N LYS A 115 -19.29 -26.20 -52.78
CA LYS A 115 -19.61 -27.42 -53.52
C LYS A 115 -21.09 -27.71 -53.34
N ASP A 116 -21.90 -27.02 -54.12
CA ASP A 116 -23.21 -27.53 -54.50
C ASP A 116 -23.03 -28.75 -55.42
N ALA A 117 -23.72 -29.84 -55.05
CA ALA A 117 -23.91 -31.09 -55.78
C ALA A 117 -24.93 -30.88 -56.94
N PRO A 118 -25.49 -31.89 -57.66
CA PRO A 118 -25.30 -33.35 -57.62
C PRO A 118 -25.25 -34.05 -59.01
N ALA A 119 -24.95 -35.37 -59.03
CA ALA A 119 -25.55 -36.29 -60.02
C ALA A 119 -25.47 -37.74 -59.51
N ALA A 120 -26.65 -38.30 -59.22
CA ALA A 120 -26.84 -39.74 -59.12
C ALA A 120 -26.80 -40.37 -60.52
N ALA A 121 -26.22 -41.57 -60.67
CA ALA A 121 -26.97 -42.79 -61.00
C ALA A 121 -26.08 -43.97 -61.46
N LYS A 122 -26.52 -45.17 -61.01
CA LYS A 122 -26.45 -46.52 -61.62
C LYS A 122 -25.29 -47.47 -61.28
N ASP A 123 -25.65 -48.45 -60.44
CA ASP A 123 -25.76 -49.89 -60.73
C ASP A 123 -24.50 -50.70 -61.10
N GLY A 124 -24.32 -51.86 -60.43
CA GLY A 124 -23.48 -52.95 -60.93
C GLY A 124 -22.74 -53.81 -59.90
N THR A 125 -23.44 -54.78 -59.31
CA THR A 125 -23.03 -56.19 -59.07
C THR A 125 -21.54 -56.54 -58.90
N LYS A 126 -21.14 -57.03 -57.72
CA LYS A 126 -20.83 -58.46 -57.47
C LYS A 126 -20.46 -58.69 -56.01
#